data_AF-A0A3D2BRI2-F1
#
_entry.id   AF-A0A3D2BRI2-F1
#
_cell.length_a   1.000
_cell.length_b   1.000
_cell.length_c   1.000
_cell.angle_alpha   90.00
_cell.angle_beta   90.00
_cell.angle_gamma   90.00
#
_symmetry.space_group_name_H-M   'P 1'
#
loop_
_entity.id
_entity.type
_entity.pdbx_description
1 polymer ?
#
loop_
_entity_poly.entity_id
_entity_poly.type
_entity_poly.pdbx_seq_one_letter_code
_entity_poly.pdbx_strand_id
1 'polypeptide(L)' 'MNLRAAAIVAQRLPNGNLVLHRRLEIQVHLEVRELQLSAAIGPEDIGSDNTIP' A
#
# COMPACT_ATOMS: atom_id res chain seq x y z
N MET A 1 14.23 -1.70 -10.55
CA MET A 1 13.39 -2.87 -10.24
C MET A 1 12.17 -2.31 -9.54
N ASN A 2 10.99 -2.34 -10.17
CA ASN A 2 9.80 -1.65 -9.68
C ASN A 2 8.82 -2.69 -9.13
N LEU A 3 8.51 -2.59 -7.84
CA LEU A 3 7.49 -3.42 -7.20
C LEU A 3 6.17 -2.65 -7.19
N ARG A 4 5.10 -3.26 -7.70
CA ARG A 4 3.74 -2.75 -7.58
C ARG A 4 2.92 -3.72 -6.75
N ALA A 5 2.15 -3.18 -5.82
CA ALA A 5 1.27 -3.96 -4.96
C ALA A 5 -0.10 -3.29 -4.90
N ALA A 6 -1.16 -4.08 -5.02
CA ALA A 6 -2.51 -3.57 -4.78
C ALA A 6 -2.67 -3.28 -3.28
N ALA A 7 -3.26 -2.14 -2.92
CA ALA A 7 -3.62 -1.76 -1.55
C ALA A 7 -5.15 -1.73 -1.37
N ILE A 8 -5.65 -1.85 -0.14
CA ILE A 8 -7.04 -1.48 0.20
C ILE A 8 -6.99 -0.43 1.30
N VAL A 9 -7.98 0.45 1.31
CA VAL A 9 -8.18 1.38 2.41
C VAL A 9 -8.68 0.60 3.62
N ALA A 10 -7.85 0.54 4.65
CA ALA A 10 -8.18 -0.08 5.92
C ALA A 10 -9.01 0.87 6.80
N GLN A 11 -8.72 2.17 6.75
CA GLN A 11 -9.42 3.18 7.55
C GLN A 11 -9.36 4.56 6.89
N ARG A 12 -10.39 5.38 7.12
CA ARG A 12 -10.33 6.84 6.89
C ARG A 12 -10.15 7.55 8.23
N LEU A 13 -9.17 8.44 8.31
CA LEU A 13 -8.86 9.24 9.49
C LEU A 13 -9.80 10.46 9.60
N PRO A 14 -9.99 11.03 10.81
CA PRO A 14 -10.86 12.21 11.00
C PRO A 14 -10.46 13.44 10.18
N ASN A 15 -9.19 13.55 9.78
CA ASN A 15 -8.68 14.63 8.93
C ASN A 15 -8.91 14.38 7.43
N GLY A 16 -9.48 13.25 7.04
CA GLY A 16 -9.74 12.89 5.64
C GLY A 16 -8.70 11.96 5.01
N ASN A 17 -7.55 11.75 5.64
CA ASN A 17 -6.50 10.87 5.12
C ASN A 17 -6.94 9.39 5.16
N LEU A 18 -6.29 8.58 4.34
CA LEU A 18 -6.59 7.16 4.17
C LEU A 18 -5.42 6.32 4.69
N VAL A 19 -5.72 5.34 5.53
CA VAL A 19 -4.77 4.33 5.96
C VAL A 19 -4.86 3.15 5.02
N LEU A 20 -3.73 2.80 4.41
CA LEU A 20 -3.54 1.62 3.60
C LEU A 20 -2.77 0.59 4.43
N HIS A 21 -3.20 -0.67 4.39
CA HIS A 21 -2.49 -1.77 5.03
C HIS A 21 -2.45 -2.98 4.10
N ARG A 22 -1.26 -3.57 3.89
CA ARG A 22 -1.07 -4.80 3.11
C ARG A 22 -0.04 -5.73 3.70
N ARG A 23 -0.32 -7.02 3.56
CA ARG A 23 0.62 -8.12 3.80
C ARG A 23 0.95 -8.72 2.45
N LEU A 24 2.23 -8.84 2.15
CA LEU A 24 2.76 -9.36 0.90
C LEU A 24 3.74 -10.46 1.22
N GLU A 25 3.69 -11.54 0.46
CA GLU A 25 4.73 -12.57 0.48
C GLU A 25 5.68 -12.28 -0.68
N ILE A 26 6.95 -12.07 -0.35
CA ILE A 26 8.01 -11.81 -1.32
C ILE A 26 9.07 -12.88 -1.22
N GLN A 27 9.56 -13.35 -2.36
CA GLN A 27 10.64 -14.34 -2.38
C GLN A 27 11.98 -13.62 -2.48
N VAL A 28 12.89 -13.88 -1.52
CA VAL A 28 14.24 -13.32 -1.49
C VAL A 28 15.21 -14.48 -1.30
N HIS A 29 16.22 -14.59 -2.18
CA HIS A 29 17.22 -15.66 -2.11
C HIS A 29 16.63 -17.07 -1.91
N LEU A 30 15.58 -17.42 -2.68
CA LEU A 30 14.86 -18.71 -2.62
C LEU A 30 14.05 -18.94 -1.33
N GLU A 31 13.90 -17.94 -0.46
CA GLU A 31 13.09 -18.01 0.77
C GLU A 31 11.89 -17.06 0.69
N VAL A 32 10.71 -17.52 1.11
CA VAL A 32 9.51 -16.69 1.21
C VAL A 32 9.57 -15.87 2.49
N ARG A 33 9.46 -14.55 2.35
CA ARG A 33 9.44 -13.58 3.45
C ARG A 33 8.11 -12.84 3.42
N GLU A 34 7.57 -12.58 4.61
CA GLU A 34 6.42 -11.71 4.75
C GLU A 34 6.86 -10.25 4.87
N LEU A 35 6.21 -9.38 4.12
CA LEU A 35 6.36 -7.93 4.16
C LEU A 35 5.02 -7.30 4.55
N GLN A 36 5.02 -6.51 5.62
CA GLN A 36 3.87 -5.69 6.01
C GLN A 36 4.13 -4.24 5.61
N LEU A 37 3.21 -3.66 4.85
CA LEU A 37 3.22 -2.28 4.42
C LEU A 37 2.04 -1.55 5.05
N SER A 38 2.31 -0.45 5.74
CA SER A 38 1.30 0.48 6.24
C SER A 38 1.65 1.89 5.78
N ALA A 39 0.68 2.61 5.23
CA ALA A 39 0.86 3.99 4.80
C ALA A 39 -0.37 4.83 5.16
N ALA A 40 -0.16 6.11 5.42
CA ALA A 40 -1.22 7.11 5.50
C ALA A 40 -1.03 8.07 4.33
N ILE A 41 -2.04 8.19 3.47
CA ILE A 41 -1.99 9.02 2.27
C ILE A 41 -3.16 10.00 2.23
N GLY A 42 -2.99 11.12 1.54
CA GLY A 42 -4.08 11.99 1.16
C GLY A 42 -4.90 11.37 0.03
N PRO A 43 -6.23 11.56 -0.02
CA PRO A 43 -7.03 11.19 -1.20
C PRO A 43 -6.52 11.83 -2.50
N GLU A 44 -5.90 13.01 -2.43
CA GLU A 44 -5.29 13.74 -3.54
C GLU A 44 -4.05 13.08 -4.14
N ASP A 45 -3.40 12.17 -3.38
CA ASP A 45 -2.24 11.39 -3.85
C ASP A 45 -2.65 10.24 -4.78
N ILE A 46 -3.96 9.94 -4.88
CA ILE A 46 -4.49 8.83 -5.69
C ILE A 46 -4.87 9.36 -7.08
N GLY A 47 -4.16 8.90 -8.10
CA GLY A 47 -4.47 9.16 -9.49
C GLY A 47 -5.84 8.61 -9.90
N SER A 48 -6.41 9.14 -10.98
CA SER A 48 -7.72 8.69 -11.50
C SER A 48 -7.73 7.22 -11.96
N ASP A 49 -6.57 6.61 -12.13
CA ASP A 49 -6.36 5.19 -12.41
C ASP A 49 -6.18 4.34 -11.13
N ASN A 50 -6.43 4.91 -9.95
CA ASN A 50 -6.22 4.32 -8.62
C ASN A 50 -4.77 3.93 -8.34
N THR A 51 -3.80 4.68 -8.87
CA THR A 51 -2.38 4.51 -8.57
C THR A 51 -1.85 5.65 -7.70
N ILE A 52 -0.82 5.35 -6.92
CA ILE A 52 -0.05 6.33 -6.15
C ILE A 52 1.35 6.34 -6.78
N PRO A 53 1.84 7.49 -7.28
CA PRO A 53 3.12 7.59 -7.99
C PRO A 53 4.34 7.38 -7.08
#